data_AF-A0A378VXR2-F1
#
_entry.id   AF-A0A378VXR2-F1
#
_cell.length_a   1.000
_cell.length_b   1.000
_cell.length_c   1.000
_cell.angle_alpha   90.00
_cell.angle_beta   90.00
_cell.angle_gamma   90.00
#
_symmetry.space_group_name_H-M   'P 1'
#
loop_
_entity.id
_entity.type
_entity.pdbx_description
1 polymer ?
#
loop_
_entity_poly.entity_id
_entity_poly.type
_entity_poly.pdbx_seq_one_letter_code
_entity_poly.pdbx_strand_id
1 'polypeptide(L)'
;MEGNFAGAGWNVVKVIWGRRWDRLLAKDKDGILRQRMEECLDGDYQTYKSKDGAYVREHFFNTPELKALVADMTDEQLWALNRGGHDPQKVYNAYDRAANHADGKPTVILAKTIKGYGMGASGEGQNVAHQAKKWTKRP
;
A
#
# COMPACT_ATOMS: atom_id res chain seq x y z
N MET A 1 5.33 10.13 -10.99
CA MET A 1 6.70 9.89 -10.48
C MET A 1 7.42 8.80 -11.28
N GLU A 2 6.85 7.59 -11.41
CA GLU A 2 7.42 6.50 -12.22
C GLU A 2 7.80 6.91 -13.64
N GLY A 3 6.86 7.49 -14.41
CA GLY A 3 7.10 7.88 -15.81
C GLY A 3 8.26 8.85 -16.00
N ASN A 4 8.51 9.75 -15.02
CA ASN A 4 9.61 10.72 -15.09
C ASN A 4 10.96 10.03 -14.95
N PHE A 5 11.10 9.09 -14.00
CA PHE A 5 12.34 8.34 -13.79
C PHE A 5 12.59 7.32 -14.89
N ALA A 6 11.54 6.60 -15.31
CA ALA A 6 11.63 5.66 -16.42
C ALA A 6 12.04 6.36 -17.73
N GLY A 7 11.42 7.51 -18.03
CA GLY A 7 11.78 8.34 -19.19
C GLY A 7 13.20 8.92 -19.13
N ALA A 8 13.75 9.10 -17.93
CA ALA A 8 15.13 9.51 -17.70
C ALA A 8 16.14 8.33 -17.71
N GLY A 9 15.70 7.11 -18.03
CA GLY A 9 16.56 5.93 -18.13
C GLY A 9 16.94 5.27 -16.80
N TRP A 10 16.26 5.62 -15.70
CA TRP A 10 16.50 5.01 -14.39
C TRP A 10 15.90 3.60 -14.30
N ASN A 11 16.52 2.74 -13.50
CA ASN A 11 15.90 1.52 -13.01
C ASN A 11 14.84 1.88 -11.97
N VAL A 12 13.57 1.54 -12.23
CA VAL A 12 12.46 1.85 -11.33
C VAL A 12 12.01 0.58 -10.61
N VAL A 13 12.16 0.56 -9.29
CA VAL A 13 11.73 -0.56 -8.44
C VAL A 13 10.54 -0.12 -7.58
N LYS A 14 9.37 -0.73 -7.81
CA LYS A 14 8.13 -0.41 -7.10
C LYS A 14 7.89 -1.37 -5.94
N VAL A 15 7.70 -0.83 -4.74
CA VAL A 15 7.44 -1.59 -3.51
C VAL A 15 6.07 -1.20 -2.97
N ILE A 16 5.02 -1.70 -3.63
CA ILE A 16 3.64 -1.25 -3.41
C ILE A 16 2.91 -2.11 -2.39
N TRP A 17 3.01 -3.44 -2.52
CA TRP A 17 2.27 -4.42 -1.72
C TRP A 17 3.20 -5.25 -0.85
N GLY A 18 2.81 -5.48 0.40
CA GLY A 18 3.52 -6.41 1.28
C GLY A 18 3.26 -7.86 0.90
N ARG A 19 4.04 -8.79 1.47
CA ARG A 19 4.00 -10.23 1.12
C ARG A 19 2.65 -10.90 1.36
N ARG A 20 1.82 -10.35 2.23
CA ARG A 20 0.47 -10.89 2.51
C ARG A 20 -0.44 -10.83 1.28
N TRP A 21 -0.14 -9.97 0.31
CA TRP A 21 -0.83 -9.90 -0.97
C TRP A 21 -0.35 -10.95 -1.98
N ASP A 22 0.82 -11.56 -1.80
CA ASP A 22 1.43 -12.44 -2.81
C ASP A 22 0.53 -13.64 -3.13
N ARG A 23 -0.13 -14.22 -2.10
CA ARG A 23 -1.09 -15.31 -2.29
C ARG A 23 -2.29 -14.89 -3.13
N LEU A 24 -2.83 -13.69 -2.91
CA LEU A 24 -3.98 -13.18 -3.65
C LEU A 24 -3.60 -12.85 -5.10
N LEU A 25 -2.45 -12.19 -5.30
CA LEU A 25 -1.93 -11.86 -6.63
C LEU A 25 -1.55 -13.10 -7.45
N ALA A 26 -1.17 -14.20 -6.79
CA ALA A 26 -0.91 -15.48 -7.44
C ALA A 26 -2.21 -16.23 -7.84
N LYS A 27 -3.28 -16.06 -7.05
CA LYS A 27 -4.63 -16.55 -7.35
C LYS A 27 -5.31 -15.75 -8.48
N ASP A 28 -4.98 -14.47 -8.63
CA ASP A 28 -5.53 -13.56 -9.64
C ASP A 28 -5.06 -13.91 -11.06
N LYS A 29 -5.77 -14.86 -11.70
CA LYS A 29 -5.51 -15.31 -13.06
C LYS A 29 -6.02 -14.34 -14.11
N ASP A 30 -7.16 -13.71 -13.83
CA ASP A 30 -7.84 -12.83 -14.78
C ASP A 30 -7.39 -11.37 -14.66
N GLY A 31 -6.52 -11.05 -13.70
CA GLY A 31 -5.99 -9.70 -13.49
C GLY A 31 -6.97 -8.73 -12.81
N ILE A 32 -8.13 -9.22 -12.37
CA ILE A 32 -9.18 -8.42 -11.74
C ILE A 32 -8.71 -7.76 -10.44
N LEU A 33 -7.84 -8.42 -9.67
CA LEU A 33 -7.30 -7.84 -8.45
C LEU A 33 -6.29 -6.74 -8.77
N ARG A 34 -5.42 -6.97 -9.76
CA ARG A 34 -4.49 -5.93 -10.24
C ARG A 34 -5.24 -4.71 -10.76
N GLN A 35 -6.27 -4.91 -11.57
CA GLN A 35 -7.11 -3.81 -12.06
C GLN A 35 -7.75 -3.05 -10.90
N ARG A 36 -8.36 -3.74 -9.93
CA ARG A 36 -8.95 -3.09 -8.76
C ARG A 36 -7.93 -2.27 -7.97
N MET A 37 -6.70 -2.79 -7.83
CA MET A 37 -5.61 -2.10 -7.15
C MET A 37 -5.21 -0.78 -7.83
N GLU A 38 -5.28 -0.73 -9.17
CA GLU A 38 -4.96 0.45 -10.00
C GLU A 38 -6.09 1.47 -10.02
N GLU A 39 -7.35 1.02 -9.97
CA GLU A 39 -8.53 1.89 -9.91
C GLU A 39 -8.69 2.61 -8.57
N CYS A 40 -8.29 1.97 -7.47
CA CYS A 40 -8.36 2.57 -6.14
C CYS A 40 -7.42 3.77 -6.01
N LEU A 41 -7.98 4.93 -5.67
CA LEU A 41 -7.21 6.15 -5.44
C LEU A 41 -6.56 6.13 -4.05
N ASP A 42 -5.55 6.98 -3.84
CA ASP A 42 -4.87 7.07 -2.54
C ASP A 42 -5.83 7.43 -1.38
N GLY A 43 -6.89 8.20 -1.65
CA GLY A 43 -7.95 8.52 -0.68
C GLY A 43 -8.77 7.29 -0.26
N ASP A 44 -9.02 6.36 -1.19
CA ASP A 44 -9.72 5.11 -0.88
C ASP A 44 -8.87 4.26 0.05
N TYR A 45 -7.56 4.15 -0.22
CA TYR A 45 -6.62 3.42 0.64
C TYR A 45 -6.45 4.02 2.04
N GLN A 46 -6.70 5.32 2.22
CA GLN A 46 -6.75 5.95 3.55
C GLN A 46 -8.06 5.59 4.26
N THR A 47 -9.18 5.63 3.54
CA THR A 47 -10.49 5.24 4.07
C THR A 47 -10.50 3.78 4.49
N TYR A 48 -9.96 2.88 3.68
CA TYR A 48 -9.81 1.48 4.04
C TYR A 48 -8.99 1.31 5.32
N LYS A 49 -7.91 2.07 5.50
CA LYS A 49 -7.06 1.98 6.70
C LYS A 49 -7.62 2.66 7.96
N SER A 50 -8.74 3.36 7.88
CA SER A 50 -9.44 3.93 9.06
C SER A 50 -10.66 3.13 9.51
N LYS A 51 -10.96 2.00 8.84
CA LYS A 51 -12.11 1.13 9.11
C LYS A 51 -11.64 -0.23 9.64
N ASP A 52 -12.30 -1.31 9.26
CA ASP A 52 -12.00 -2.68 9.66
C ASP A 52 -11.92 -3.63 8.44
N GLY A 53 -11.65 -4.91 8.70
CA GLY A 53 -11.56 -5.94 7.66
C GLY A 53 -12.86 -6.18 6.90
N ALA A 54 -14.01 -6.09 7.58
CA ALA A 54 -15.32 -6.23 6.97
C ALA A 54 -15.58 -5.12 5.93
N TYR A 55 -15.21 -3.88 6.27
CA TYR A 55 -15.29 -2.75 5.35
C TYR A 55 -14.38 -2.94 4.13
N VAL A 56 -13.16 -3.47 4.33
CA VAL A 56 -12.26 -3.80 3.21
C VAL A 56 -12.89 -4.89 2.32
N ARG A 57 -13.48 -5.93 2.90
CA ARG A 57 -14.19 -6.97 2.15
C ARG A 57 -15.31 -6.41 1.30
N GLU A 58 -16.13 -5.53 1.85
CA GLU A 58 -17.30 -4.99 1.15
C GLU A 58 -16.95 -3.93 0.11
N HIS A 59 -15.97 -3.06 0.42
CA HIS A 59 -15.70 -1.87 -0.41
C HIS A 59 -14.47 -2.00 -1.31
N PHE A 60 -13.43 -2.75 -0.92
CA PHE A 60 -12.28 -3.02 -1.79
C PHE A 60 -12.56 -4.24 -2.67
N PHE A 61 -12.96 -5.37 -2.07
CA PHE A 61 -13.33 -6.58 -2.79
C PHE A 61 -14.82 -6.55 -3.17
N ASN A 62 -15.23 -5.52 -3.91
CA ASN A 62 -16.65 -5.17 -4.08
C ASN A 62 -17.40 -5.91 -5.20
N THR A 63 -16.75 -6.78 -5.96
CA THR A 63 -17.40 -7.63 -6.98
C THR A 63 -17.45 -9.09 -6.53
N PRO A 64 -18.38 -9.92 -7.06
CA PRO A 64 -18.44 -11.34 -6.71
C PRO A 64 -17.11 -12.08 -6.91
N GLU A 65 -16.38 -11.76 -7.98
CA GLU A 65 -15.10 -12.36 -8.33
C GLU A 65 -14.00 -11.94 -7.34
N LEU A 66 -13.97 -10.66 -6.96
CA LEU A 66 -13.04 -10.16 -5.94
C LEU A 66 -13.35 -10.75 -4.56
N LYS A 67 -14.63 -10.88 -4.18
CA LYS A 67 -15.04 -11.55 -2.93
C LYS A 67 -14.63 -13.01 -2.92
N ALA A 68 -14.73 -13.70 -4.06
CA ALA A 68 -14.30 -15.10 -4.18
C ALA A 68 -12.79 -15.28 -3.91
N LEU A 69 -11.94 -14.33 -4.29
CA LEU A 69 -10.50 -14.38 -4.02
C LEU A 69 -10.15 -14.40 -2.53
N VAL A 70 -11.03 -13.83 -1.70
CA VAL A 70 -10.85 -13.67 -0.25
C VAL A 70 -11.89 -14.45 0.57
N ALA A 71 -12.63 -15.36 -0.06
CA ALA A 71 -13.67 -16.15 0.60
C ALA A 71 -13.12 -17.02 1.75
N ASP A 72 -11.86 -17.44 1.66
CA ASP A 72 -11.16 -18.23 2.67
C ASP A 72 -10.40 -17.39 3.71
N MET A 73 -10.50 -16.07 3.66
CA MET A 73 -9.82 -15.17 4.58
C MET A 73 -10.78 -14.64 5.66
N THR A 74 -10.31 -14.51 6.90
CA THR A 74 -11.06 -13.78 7.94
C THR A 74 -10.91 -12.26 7.78
N ASP A 75 -11.77 -11.50 8.42
CA ASP A 75 -11.70 -10.03 8.37
C ASP A 75 -10.40 -9.51 9.03
N GLU A 76 -9.88 -10.18 10.06
CA GLU A 76 -8.58 -9.84 10.66
C GLU A 76 -7.43 -10.08 9.67
N GLN A 77 -7.50 -11.15 8.86
CA GLN A 77 -6.51 -11.43 7.83
C GLN A 77 -6.56 -10.39 6.70
N LEU A 78 -7.76 -9.96 6.30
CA LEU A 78 -7.94 -8.86 5.36
C LEU A 78 -7.40 -7.55 5.92
N TRP A 79 -7.69 -7.28 7.19
CA TRP A 79 -7.20 -6.08 7.87
C TRP A 79 -5.66 -6.02 7.91
N ALA A 80 -5.04 -7.18 8.13
CA ALA A 80 -3.61 -7.33 8.22
C ALA A 80 -2.88 -7.17 6.87
N LEU A 81 -3.59 -7.08 5.74
CA LEU A 81 -2.98 -6.78 4.44
C LEU A 81 -2.22 -5.44 4.50
N ASN A 82 -0.93 -5.48 4.20
CA ASN A 82 0.00 -4.37 4.43
C ASN A 82 0.55 -3.76 3.13
N ARG A 83 1.07 -2.53 3.24
CA ARG A 83 1.75 -1.84 2.14
C ARG A 83 3.21 -2.28 2.07
N GLY A 84 3.78 -2.31 0.86
CA GLY A 84 5.11 -2.87 0.61
C GLY A 84 6.23 -2.18 1.38
N GLY A 85 6.14 -0.87 1.59
CA GLY A 85 7.14 -0.12 2.36
C GLY A 85 7.18 -0.48 3.85
N HIS A 86 6.18 -1.23 4.35
CA HIS A 86 6.13 -1.77 5.71
C HIS A 86 6.43 -3.28 5.75
N ASP A 87 6.93 -3.85 4.67
CA ASP A 87 7.37 -5.23 4.60
C ASP A 87 8.91 -5.27 4.45
N PRO A 88 9.66 -5.62 5.51
CA PRO A 88 11.11 -5.62 5.47
C PRO A 88 11.69 -6.50 4.36
N GLN A 89 11.03 -7.61 4.01
CA GLN A 89 11.50 -8.49 2.93
C GLN A 89 11.35 -7.81 1.58
N LYS A 90 10.22 -7.14 1.34
CA LYS A 90 10.00 -6.43 0.06
C LYS A 90 10.95 -5.25 -0.09
N VAL A 91 11.21 -4.53 1.01
CA VAL A 91 12.18 -3.43 1.03
C VAL A 91 13.60 -3.95 0.79
N TYR A 92 14.00 -5.01 1.49
CA TYR A 92 15.31 -5.64 1.29
C TYR A 92 15.51 -6.08 -0.17
N ASN A 93 14.54 -6.81 -0.74
CA ASN A 93 14.61 -7.25 -2.14
C ASN A 93 14.73 -6.08 -3.12
N ALA A 94 14.15 -4.92 -2.81
CA ALA A 94 14.27 -3.73 -3.63
C ALA A 94 15.68 -3.12 -3.57
N TYR A 95 16.29 -3.07 -2.38
CA TYR A 95 17.68 -2.65 -2.22
C TYR A 95 18.66 -3.63 -2.86
N ASP A 96 18.44 -4.93 -2.70
CA ASP A 96 19.23 -5.97 -3.35
C ASP A 96 19.21 -5.81 -4.88
N ARG A 97 18.01 -5.62 -5.45
CA ARG A 97 17.86 -5.32 -6.89
C ARG A 97 18.55 -4.03 -7.31
N ALA A 98 18.49 -2.99 -6.49
CA ALA A 98 19.15 -1.71 -6.76
C ALA A 98 20.68 -1.81 -6.71
N ALA A 99 21.22 -2.64 -5.81
CA ALA A 99 22.66 -2.81 -5.62
C ALA A 99 23.28 -3.77 -6.64
N ASN A 100 22.59 -4.88 -6.92
CA ASN A 100 23.17 -6.02 -7.64
C ASN A 100 22.64 -6.18 -9.07
N HIS A 101 21.52 -5.53 -9.42
CA HIS A 101 20.79 -5.77 -10.68
C HIS A 101 20.34 -4.47 -11.36
N ALA A 102 21.10 -3.39 -11.20
CA ALA A 102 20.81 -2.10 -11.80
C ALA A 102 21.44 -1.88 -13.19
N ASP A 103 22.27 -2.81 -13.67
CA ASP A 103 22.92 -2.77 -14.99
C ASP A 103 23.58 -1.42 -15.34
N GLY A 104 24.27 -0.84 -14.35
CA GLY A 104 24.95 0.46 -14.47
C GLY A 104 24.04 1.69 -14.48
N LYS A 105 22.72 1.51 -14.33
CA LYS A 105 21.73 2.61 -14.29
C LYS A 105 21.51 3.09 -12.86
N PRO A 106 21.25 4.39 -12.64
CA PRO A 106 20.74 4.85 -11.35
C PRO A 106 19.39 4.20 -11.04
N THR A 107 19.14 3.88 -9.76
CA THR A 107 17.91 3.22 -9.32
C THR A 107 17.07 4.15 -8.44
N VAL A 108 15.76 4.17 -8.68
CA VAL A 108 14.77 4.77 -7.77
C VAL A 108 13.88 3.67 -7.18
N ILE A 109 13.76 3.66 -5.85
CA ILE A 109 12.84 2.77 -5.14
C ILE A 109 11.61 3.57 -4.73
N LEU A 110 10.44 3.20 -5.26
CA LEU A 110 9.16 3.81 -4.95
C LEU A 110 8.41 2.94 -3.92
N ALA A 111 8.62 3.23 -2.64
CA ALA A 111 8.03 2.49 -1.53
C ALA A 111 6.70 3.10 -1.06
N LYS A 112 5.60 2.34 -1.15
CA LYS A 112 4.29 2.76 -0.66
C LYS A 112 4.20 2.49 0.85
N THR A 113 4.09 3.54 1.65
CA THR A 113 4.00 3.47 3.11
C THR A 113 2.66 4.03 3.62
N ILE A 114 2.41 3.94 4.93
CA ILE A 114 1.31 4.62 5.64
C ILE A 114 1.95 5.72 6.48
N LYS A 115 1.48 6.96 6.31
CA LYS A 115 1.92 8.09 7.13
C LYS A 115 1.46 7.90 8.58
N GLY A 116 2.41 7.94 9.52
CA GLY A 116 2.16 7.75 10.95
C GLY A 116 1.94 6.30 11.41
N TYR A 117 2.38 5.32 10.62
CA TYR A 117 2.27 3.90 10.95
C TYR A 117 2.80 3.56 12.35
N GLY A 118 2.00 2.86 13.16
CA GLY A 118 2.32 2.48 14.53
C GLY A 118 2.00 3.56 15.58
N MET A 119 1.43 4.71 15.19
CA MET A 119 1.15 5.82 16.11
C MET A 119 -0.28 5.83 16.69
N GLY A 120 -1.10 4.81 16.40
CA GLY A 120 -2.49 4.74 16.87
C GLY A 120 -3.40 5.84 16.28
N ALA A 121 -4.59 6.03 16.87
CA ALA A 121 -5.66 6.91 16.36
C ALA A 121 -5.25 8.38 16.13
N SER A 122 -4.13 8.83 16.72
CA SER A 122 -3.68 10.22 16.67
C SER A 122 -2.70 10.53 15.53
N GLY A 123 -2.15 9.51 14.85
CA GLY A 123 -1.08 9.71 13.87
C GLY A 123 -1.27 9.01 12.52
N GLU A 124 -2.02 7.92 12.47
CA GLU A 124 -2.23 7.15 11.24
C GLU A 124 -3.23 7.87 10.31
N GLY A 125 -2.72 8.46 9.22
CA GLY A 125 -3.56 8.99 8.13
C GLY A 125 -4.04 10.44 8.28
N GLN A 126 -3.80 11.13 9.40
CA GLN A 126 -4.08 12.56 9.44
C GLN A 126 -2.91 13.34 8.83
N ASN A 127 -3.18 14.07 7.75
CA ASN A 127 -2.36 15.22 7.35
C ASN A 127 -2.52 16.34 8.41
N VAL A 128 -2.04 16.13 9.64
CA VAL A 128 -2.00 17.17 10.69
C VAL A 128 -0.85 18.14 10.37
N ALA A 129 -0.94 18.81 9.24
CA ALA A 129 -0.01 19.86 8.85
C ALA A 129 -0.80 21.08 8.39
N HIS A 130 -1.80 21.54 9.18
CA HIS A 130 -2.15 22.97 9.25
C HIS A 130 -3.24 23.42 10.27
N GLN A 131 -3.64 22.63 11.28
CA GLN A 131 -4.64 23.11 12.27
C GLN A 131 -4.20 23.00 13.75
N ALA A 132 -3.01 22.47 14.05
CA ALA A 132 -2.51 22.39 15.44
C ALA A 132 -2.03 23.75 16.04
N LYS A 133 -2.44 24.87 15.44
CA LYS A 133 -2.29 26.22 16.02
C LYS A 133 -3.65 26.86 16.26
N LYS A 134 -4.51 26.23 17.05
CA LYS A 134 -5.64 26.91 17.69
C LYS A 134 -5.72 26.56 19.18
N TRP A 135 -5.07 27.43 19.96
CA TRP A 135 -5.50 27.97 21.25
C TRP A 135 -6.20 27.01 22.23
N THR A 136 -5.47 26.60 23.25
CA THR A 136 -6.01 26.48 24.61
C THR A 136 -5.15 27.30 25.56
N LYS A 137 -5.47 28.59 25.72
CA LYS A 137 -5.29 29.23 27.03
C LYS A 137 -6.40 28.65 27.90
N ARG A 138 -6.04 27.85 28.89
CA ARG A 138 -6.94 27.43 29.97
C ARG A 138 -6.94 28.52 31.06
N PRO A 139 -8.07 28.63 31.79
CA PRO A 139 -8.44 29.78 32.62
C PRO A 139 -7.53 29.99 33.83
#